data_AF-A0AAE3UK40-F1
#
_entry.id   AF-A0AAE3UK40-F1
#
_cell.length_a   1.000
_cell.length_b   1.000
_cell.length_c   1.000
_cell.angle_alpha   90.00
_cell.angle_beta   90.00
_cell.angle_gamma   90.00
#
_symmetry.space_group_name_H-M   'P 1'
#
loop_
_entity.id
_entity.type
_entity.pdbx_description
1 polymer ?
#
loop_
_entity_poly.entity_id
_entity_poly.type
_entity_poly.pdbx_seq_one_letter_code
_entity_poly.pdbx_strand_id
1 'polypeptide(L)'
;MNEKHVECLLMKNSVEMLTDFFMVLSDGYNPALIYVTLTLDRNLDEREYFVLPKHLGGNNEQENRRHFEYINETKTPVSSVSKRIIENFQWCLDHLIICNQAPTLFQSNYHMDNLHQVIQKVQNQIIHIVEDWQATTHEYYISYEQRFLCIQGQGQSLMLNFGCYIH
;
A
#
# COMPACT_ATOMS: atom_id res chain seq x y z
N MET A 1 -0.52 -19.30 -18.81
CA MET A 1 -0.66 -18.34 -17.69
C MET A 1 -2.08 -17.80 -17.76
N ASN A 2 -2.84 -17.84 -16.66
CA ASN A 2 -4.23 -17.37 -16.64
C ASN A 2 -4.25 -15.83 -16.82
N GLU A 3 -5.23 -15.27 -17.54
CA GLU A 3 -5.40 -13.82 -17.77
C GLU A 3 -5.35 -13.03 -16.46
N LYS A 4 -6.07 -13.51 -15.44
CA LYS A 4 -6.06 -12.93 -14.09
C LYS A 4 -4.67 -12.86 -13.46
N HIS A 5 -3.80 -13.84 -13.72
CA HIS A 5 -2.41 -13.79 -13.23
C HIS A 5 -1.59 -12.70 -13.93
N VAL A 6 -1.83 -12.47 -15.22
CA VAL A 6 -1.15 -11.41 -15.98
C VAL A 6 -1.56 -10.04 -15.45
N GLU A 7 -2.86 -9.80 -15.27
CA GLU A 7 -3.39 -8.55 -14.71
C GLU A 7 -2.81 -8.25 -13.32
N CYS A 8 -2.70 -9.28 -12.49
CA CYS A 8 -2.13 -9.18 -11.16
C CYS A 8 -0.64 -8.83 -11.17
N LEU A 9 0.14 -9.41 -12.08
CA LEU A 9 1.54 -9.04 -12.27
C LEU A 9 1.68 -7.60 -12.78
N LEU A 10 0.82 -7.18 -13.71
CA LEU A 10 0.82 -5.81 -14.22
C LEU A 10 0.49 -4.81 -13.10
N MET A 11 -0.54 -5.08 -12.28
CA MET A 11 -0.87 -4.23 -11.13
C MET A 11 0.30 -4.15 -10.15
N LYS A 12 0.92 -5.29 -9.82
CA LYS A 12 2.07 -5.32 -8.90
C LYS A 12 3.22 -4.44 -9.43
N ASN A 13 3.56 -4.58 -10.70
CA ASN A 13 4.60 -3.77 -11.33
C ASN A 13 4.23 -2.27 -11.34
N SER A 14 2.97 -1.93 -11.60
CA SER A 14 2.49 -0.54 -11.54
C SER A 14 2.66 0.06 -10.14
N VAL A 15 2.35 -0.71 -9.08
CA VAL A 15 2.54 -0.27 -7.70
C VAL A 15 4.03 -0.09 -7.38
N GLU A 16 4.88 -1.06 -7.76
CA GLU A 16 6.34 -0.97 -7.57
C GLU A 16 6.92 0.28 -8.26
N MET A 17 6.56 0.53 -9.52
CA MET A 17 7.01 1.72 -10.25
C MET A 17 6.53 3.03 -9.62
N LEU A 18 5.30 3.08 -9.11
CA LEU A 18 4.78 4.26 -8.42
C LEU A 18 5.55 4.51 -7.11
N THR A 19 5.89 3.44 -6.40
CA THR A 19 6.69 3.52 -5.17
C THR A 19 8.11 3.99 -5.43
N ASP A 20 8.78 3.45 -6.45
CA ASP A 20 10.09 3.95 -6.87
C ASP A 20 10.02 5.43 -7.22
N PHE A 21 8.96 5.87 -7.90
CA PHE A 21 8.74 7.27 -8.21
C PHE A 21 8.54 8.12 -6.93
N PHE A 22 7.77 7.64 -5.95
CA PHE A 22 7.61 8.33 -4.67
C PHE A 22 8.92 8.42 -3.88
N MET A 23 9.77 7.39 -3.95
CA MET A 23 11.11 7.41 -3.35
C MET A 23 12.06 8.40 -4.04
N VAL A 24 11.94 8.58 -5.37
CA VAL A 24 12.67 9.63 -6.09
C VAL A 24 12.19 11.03 -5.70
N LEU A 25 10.88 11.17 -5.49
CA LEU A 25 10.30 12.43 -5.07
C LEU A 25 10.63 12.74 -3.61
N SER A 26 10.73 11.75 -2.73
CA SER A 26 11.11 11.97 -1.33
C SER A 26 12.54 12.50 -1.22
N ASP A 27 12.86 13.11 -0.09
CA ASP A 27 14.20 13.63 0.20
C ASP A 27 15.22 12.51 0.48
N GLY A 28 14.86 11.24 0.26
CA GLY A 28 15.64 10.04 0.59
C GLY A 28 15.71 9.73 2.08
N TYR A 29 15.38 10.68 2.95
CA TYR A 29 15.38 10.53 4.41
C TYR A 29 14.00 10.11 4.92
N ASN A 30 12.92 10.57 4.28
CA ASN A 30 11.54 10.24 4.65
C ASN A 30 10.75 9.64 3.47
N PRO A 31 11.02 8.38 3.07
CA PRO A 31 10.36 7.79 1.92
C PRO A 31 8.88 7.49 2.19
N ALA A 32 8.03 8.00 1.29
CA ALA A 32 6.68 7.50 1.13
C ALA A 32 6.73 6.21 0.28
N LEU A 33 6.08 5.16 0.76
CA LEU A 33 6.17 3.81 0.23
C LEU A 33 4.78 3.20 0.08
N ILE A 34 4.54 2.56 -1.06
CA ILE A 34 3.38 1.70 -1.28
C ILE A 34 3.89 0.31 -1.64
N TYR A 35 3.61 -0.67 -0.80
CA TYR A 35 4.01 -2.04 -1.05
C TYR A 35 2.80 -2.94 -1.17
N VAL A 36 2.86 -3.88 -2.13
CA VAL A 36 1.77 -4.79 -2.41
C VAL A 36 2.22 -6.24 -2.31
N THR A 37 1.49 -7.02 -1.53
CA THR A 37 1.58 -8.47 -1.48
C THR A 37 0.28 -9.05 -2.01
N LEU A 38 0.38 -9.97 -2.98
CA LEU A 38 -0.79 -10.60 -3.59
C LEU A 38 -0.58 -12.11 -3.69
N THR A 39 -1.64 -12.85 -3.40
CA THR A 39 -1.75 -14.30 -3.58
C THR A 39 -3.08 -14.61 -4.24
N LEU A 40 -3.06 -15.50 -5.24
CA LEU A 40 -4.26 -15.89 -6.03
C LEU A 40 -4.65 -17.35 -5.82
N ASP A 41 -3.81 -18.09 -5.10
CA ASP A 41 -3.86 -19.54 -4.92
C ASP A 41 -4.04 -19.94 -3.44
N ARG A 42 -3.95 -18.97 -2.53
CA ARG A 42 -4.15 -19.16 -1.10
C ARG A 42 -4.58 -17.86 -0.45
N ASN A 43 -5.10 -17.99 0.77
CA ASN A 43 -5.20 -16.85 1.67
C ASN A 43 -3.86 -16.67 2.39
N LEU A 44 -3.47 -15.40 2.58
CA LEU A 44 -2.33 -15.05 3.42
C LEU A 44 -2.72 -15.25 4.90
N ASP A 45 -1.86 -15.89 5.69
CA ASP A 45 -1.96 -15.92 7.16
C ASP A 45 -1.69 -14.50 7.70
N GLU A 46 -2.37 -14.09 8.77
CA GLU A 46 -2.20 -12.74 9.32
C GLU A 46 -0.76 -12.46 9.77
N ARG A 47 0.04 -13.49 10.08
CA ARG A 47 1.47 -13.34 10.40
C ARG A 47 2.32 -13.00 9.18
N GLU A 48 1.84 -13.27 7.98
CA GLU A 48 2.51 -12.94 6.72
C GLU A 48 2.22 -11.49 6.27
N TYR A 49 1.21 -10.84 6.84
CA TYR A 49 0.76 -9.50 6.47
C TYR A 49 1.80 -8.42 6.75
N PHE A 50 2.59 -8.59 7.80
CA PHE A 50 3.46 -7.56 8.35
C PHE A 50 4.94 -7.82 8.05
N VAL A 51 5.22 -8.73 7.11
CA VAL A 51 6.59 -9.01 6.66
C VAL A 51 6.93 -8.09 5.49
N LEU A 52 7.60 -6.98 5.78
CA LEU A 52 8.19 -6.12 4.76
C LEU A 52 9.51 -6.72 4.23
N PRO A 53 9.84 -6.50 2.96
CA PRO A 53 11.19 -6.76 2.45
C PRO A 53 12.24 -6.02 3.29
N LYS A 54 13.40 -6.65 3.54
CA LYS A 54 14.49 -6.05 4.33
C LYS A 54 14.96 -4.70 3.81
N HIS A 55 14.97 -4.52 2.48
CA HIS A 55 15.38 -3.25 1.86
C HIS A 55 14.37 -2.11 2.08
N LEU A 56 13.18 -2.43 2.60
CA LEU A 56 12.11 -1.49 2.96
C LEU A 56 11.95 -1.38 4.49
N GLY A 57 12.99 -1.70 5.26
CA GLY A 57 12.97 -1.63 6.73
C GLY A 57 12.31 -2.82 7.42
N GLY A 58 12.17 -3.97 6.74
CA GLY A 58 11.61 -5.19 7.33
C GLY A 58 12.39 -5.72 8.54
N ASN A 59 11.68 -5.94 9.64
CA ASN A 59 12.21 -6.46 10.91
C ASN A 59 12.53 -7.97 10.84
N ASN A 60 13.29 -8.47 11.82
CA ASN A 60 13.53 -9.92 11.95
C ASN A 60 12.26 -10.67 12.42
N GLU A 61 12.23 -12.01 12.30
CA GLU A 61 11.04 -12.81 12.67
C GLU A 61 10.53 -12.57 14.10
N GLN A 62 11.43 -12.29 15.05
CA GLN A 62 11.08 -12.15 16.46
C GLN A 62 10.45 -10.77 16.75
N GLU A 63 10.97 -9.74 16.10
CA GLU A 63 10.39 -8.40 16.06
C GLU A 63 9.05 -8.40 15.32
N ASN A 64 8.91 -9.14 14.22
CA ASN A 64 7.64 -9.30 13.49
C ASN A 64 6.54 -9.91 14.38
N ARG A 65 6.87 -10.88 15.24
CA ARG A 65 5.90 -11.47 16.19
C ARG A 65 5.45 -10.49 17.27
N ARG A 66 6.37 -9.72 17.86
CA ARG A 66 6.02 -8.68 18.85
C ARG A 66 5.24 -7.56 18.21
N HIS A 67 5.58 -7.18 16.98
CA HIS A 67 4.79 -6.23 16.19
C HIS A 67 3.37 -6.76 15.97
N PHE A 68 3.21 -8.03 15.60
CA PHE A 68 1.89 -8.60 15.31
C PHE A 68 0.89 -8.46 16.46
N GLU A 69 1.29 -8.77 17.71
CA GLU A 69 0.40 -8.68 18.88
C GLU A 69 -0.11 -7.25 19.09
N TYR A 70 0.76 -6.24 18.95
CA TYR A 70 0.39 -4.83 19.05
C TYR A 70 -0.46 -4.36 17.86
N ILE A 71 -0.09 -4.75 16.65
CA ILE A 71 -0.80 -4.33 15.43
C ILE A 71 -2.22 -4.89 15.41
N ASN A 72 -2.43 -6.12 15.88
CA ASN A 72 -3.73 -6.76 15.82
C ASN A 72 -4.80 -6.02 16.64
N GLU A 73 -4.40 -5.27 17.68
CA GLU A 73 -5.31 -4.41 18.46
C GLU A 73 -5.84 -3.22 17.64
N THR A 74 -5.13 -2.82 16.58
CA THR A 74 -5.49 -1.69 15.70
C THR A 74 -6.40 -2.10 14.53
N LYS A 75 -6.76 -3.38 14.44
CA LYS A 75 -7.56 -3.96 13.36
C LYS A 75 -8.96 -3.35 13.35
N THR A 76 -9.33 -2.74 12.22
CA THR A 76 -10.66 -2.16 12.01
C THR A 76 -11.31 -2.73 10.75
N PRO A 77 -12.60 -3.08 10.77
CA PRO A 77 -13.31 -3.54 9.58
C PRO A 77 -13.52 -2.39 8.59
N VAL A 78 -13.40 -2.68 7.29
CA VAL A 78 -13.60 -1.72 6.21
C VAL A 78 -14.87 -2.07 5.43
N SER A 79 -15.81 -1.13 5.36
CA SER A 79 -17.09 -1.32 4.68
C SER A 79 -17.05 -1.06 3.17
N SER A 80 -16.09 -0.24 2.70
CA SER A 80 -15.92 0.08 1.29
C SER A 80 -14.45 0.02 0.90
N VAL A 81 -14.09 -1.04 0.18
CA VAL A 81 -12.71 -1.31 -0.24
C VAL A 81 -12.18 -0.21 -1.15
N SER A 82 -12.94 0.16 -2.18
CA SER A 82 -12.55 1.18 -3.16
C SER A 82 -12.32 2.54 -2.50
N LYS A 83 -13.24 2.97 -1.61
CA LYS A 83 -13.09 4.21 -0.85
C LYS A 83 -11.81 4.18 0.00
N ARG A 84 -11.57 3.07 0.70
CA ARG A 84 -10.39 2.95 1.58
C ARG A 84 -9.07 2.92 0.80
N ILE A 85 -9.04 2.28 -0.37
CA ILE A 85 -7.89 2.36 -1.28
C ILE A 85 -7.59 3.82 -1.63
N ILE A 86 -8.59 4.57 -2.09
CA ILE A 86 -8.42 5.98 -2.47
C ILE A 86 -7.90 6.81 -1.29
N GLU A 87 -8.50 6.65 -0.11
CA GLU A 87 -8.10 7.37 1.11
C GLU A 87 -6.65 7.07 1.51
N ASN A 88 -6.20 5.82 1.42
CA ASN A 88 -4.83 5.46 1.81
C ASN A 88 -3.77 5.91 0.81
N PHE A 89 -4.08 5.92 -0.49
CA PHE A 89 -3.22 6.55 -1.49
C PHE A 89 -3.14 8.07 -1.31
N GLN A 90 -4.26 8.74 -1.01
CA GLN A 90 -4.27 10.17 -0.72
C GLN A 90 -3.44 10.47 0.52
N TRP A 91 -3.62 9.68 1.58
CA TRP A 91 -2.84 9.80 2.81
C TRP A 91 -1.34 9.68 2.54
N CYS A 92 -0.92 8.72 1.72
CA CYS A 92 0.49 8.55 1.34
C CYS A 92 1.03 9.75 0.54
N LEU A 93 0.23 10.29 -0.40
CA LEU A 93 0.59 11.48 -1.17
C LEU A 93 0.70 12.73 -0.28
N ASP A 94 -0.24 12.93 0.64
CA ASP A 94 -0.22 14.06 1.58
C ASP A 94 1.06 14.05 2.43
N HIS A 95 1.44 12.87 2.93
CA HIS A 95 2.70 12.69 3.65
C HIS A 95 3.91 12.96 2.77
N LEU A 96 3.94 12.47 1.53
CA LEU A 96 5.02 12.76 0.59
C LEU A 96 5.21 14.27 0.38
N ILE A 97 4.12 15.02 0.28
CA ILE A 97 4.15 16.48 0.11
C ILE A 97 4.65 17.18 1.38
N ILE A 98 4.12 16.78 2.55
CA ILE A 98 4.45 17.41 3.85
C ILE A 98 5.90 17.15 4.24
N CYS A 99 6.39 15.92 4.07
CA CYS A 99 7.73 15.50 4.47
C CYS A 99 8.82 15.86 3.45
N ASN A 100 8.44 16.45 2.31
CA ASN A 100 9.40 16.83 1.29
C ASN A 100 10.20 18.08 1.65
N GLN A 101 11.53 18.04 1.49
CA GLN A 101 12.38 19.22 1.67
C GLN A 101 12.35 20.19 0.48
N ALA A 102 11.80 19.78 -0.67
CA ALA A 102 11.63 20.59 -1.88
C ALA A 102 10.15 20.76 -2.24
N PRO A 103 9.34 21.46 -1.42
CA PRO A 103 7.89 21.60 -1.61
C PRO A 103 7.50 22.27 -2.94
N THR A 104 8.43 23.00 -3.57
CA THR A 104 8.25 23.61 -4.90
C THR A 104 7.94 22.57 -5.99
N LEU A 105 8.33 21.30 -5.80
CA LEU A 105 7.99 20.21 -6.72
C LEU A 105 6.48 20.00 -6.86
N PHE A 106 5.73 20.28 -5.79
CA PHE A 106 4.27 20.07 -5.72
C PHE A 106 3.45 21.35 -5.95
N GLN A 107 4.10 22.49 -6.22
CA GLN A 107 3.40 23.76 -6.47
C GLN A 107 2.88 23.90 -7.90
N SER A 108 3.34 23.06 -8.82
CA SER A 108 2.87 23.04 -10.21
C SER A 108 1.57 22.25 -10.31
N ASN A 109 0.45 22.96 -10.53
CA ASN A 109 -0.85 22.32 -10.78
C ASN A 109 -0.77 21.28 -11.90
N TYR A 110 -0.04 21.57 -12.98
CA TYR A 110 0.15 20.63 -14.08
C TYR A 110 0.85 19.33 -13.66
N HIS A 111 1.91 19.42 -12.84
CA HIS A 111 2.61 18.22 -12.35
C HIS A 111 1.75 17.45 -11.35
N MET A 112 1.02 18.15 -10.47
CA MET A 112 0.10 17.54 -9.51
C MET A 112 -1.05 16.81 -10.21
N ASP A 113 -1.65 17.42 -11.23
CA ASP A 113 -2.73 16.79 -12.01
C ASP A 113 -2.23 15.52 -12.71
N ASN A 114 -1.03 15.55 -13.28
CA ASN A 114 -0.43 14.35 -13.88
C ASN A 114 -0.13 13.27 -12.84
N LEU A 115 0.36 13.64 -11.66
CA LEU A 115 0.62 12.71 -10.56
C LEU A 115 -0.68 12.05 -10.08
N HIS A 116 -1.74 12.84 -9.88
CA HIS A 116 -3.06 12.33 -9.53
C HIS A 116 -3.60 11.36 -10.60
N GLN A 117 -3.43 11.65 -11.89
CA GLN A 117 -3.84 10.72 -12.95
C GLN A 117 -3.09 9.39 -12.90
N VAL A 118 -1.79 9.41 -12.61
CA VAL A 118 -0.99 8.17 -12.45
C VAL A 118 -1.48 7.38 -11.25
N ILE A 119 -1.66 8.03 -10.10
CA ILE A 119 -2.18 7.41 -8.88
C ILE A 119 -3.55 6.80 -9.13
N GLN A 120 -4.46 7.53 -9.78
CA GLN A 120 -5.81 7.06 -10.10
C GLN A 120 -5.79 5.82 -11.00
N LYS A 121 -4.85 5.74 -11.96
CA LYS A 121 -4.70 4.54 -12.79
C LYS A 121 -4.31 3.32 -11.96
N VAL A 122 -3.37 3.46 -11.02
CA VAL A 122 -2.96 2.38 -10.12
C VAL A 122 -4.10 1.97 -9.18
N GLN A 123 -4.80 2.94 -8.59
CA GLN A 123 -5.99 2.70 -7.76
C GLN A 123 -7.05 1.89 -8.52
N ASN A 124 -7.36 2.29 -9.75
CA ASN A 124 -8.35 1.61 -10.58
C ASN A 124 -7.94 0.17 -10.93
N GLN A 125 -6.65 -0.08 -11.19
CA GLN A 125 -6.14 -1.44 -11.41
C GLN A 125 -6.34 -2.33 -10.19
N ILE A 126 -6.03 -1.81 -9.00
CA ILE A 126 -6.22 -2.53 -7.73
C ILE A 126 -7.71 -2.82 -7.50
N ILE A 127 -8.56 -1.79 -7.65
CA ILE A 127 -10.01 -1.91 -7.46
C ILE A 127 -10.59 -2.94 -8.41
N HIS A 128 -10.22 -2.90 -9.69
CA HIS A 128 -10.66 -3.86 -10.69
C HIS A 128 -10.28 -5.30 -10.33
N ILE A 129 -9.06 -5.52 -9.81
CA ILE A 129 -8.65 -6.87 -9.39
C ILE A 129 -9.54 -7.43 -8.28
N VAL A 130 -9.99 -6.58 -7.35
CA VAL A 130 -10.70 -7.02 -6.13
C VAL A 130 -12.21 -6.83 -6.20
N GLU A 131 -12.77 -6.18 -7.23
CA GLU A 131 -14.20 -5.82 -7.28
C GLU A 131 -15.13 -7.04 -7.25
N ASP A 132 -14.71 -8.12 -7.90
CA ASP A 132 -15.46 -9.38 -7.94
C ASP A 132 -15.18 -10.30 -6.76
N TRP A 133 -14.31 -9.89 -5.83
CA TRP A 133 -14.00 -10.70 -4.68
C TRP A 133 -15.11 -10.54 -3.64
N GLN A 134 -15.73 -11.65 -3.25
CA GLN A 134 -16.51 -11.70 -2.01
C GLN A 134 -15.56 -11.62 -0.82
N ALA A 135 -15.01 -10.43 -0.58
CA ALA A 135 -13.88 -10.25 0.32
C ALA A 135 -14.29 -9.70 1.68
N THR A 136 -13.61 -10.17 2.72
CA THR A 136 -13.53 -9.47 4.00
C THR A 136 -12.34 -8.51 3.96
N THR A 137 -12.56 -7.27 4.42
CA THR A 137 -11.51 -6.23 4.37
C THR A 137 -11.29 -5.64 5.75
N HIS A 138 -10.02 -5.52 6.11
CA HIS A 138 -9.58 -4.92 7.36
C HIS A 138 -8.46 -3.93 7.11
N GLU A 139 -8.47 -2.85 7.88
CA GLU A 139 -7.35 -1.92 7.97
C GLU A 139 -6.65 -2.10 9.31
N TYR A 140 -5.32 -1.98 9.31
CA TYR A 140 -4.51 -1.89 10.51
C TYR A 140 -3.81 -0.53 10.48
N TYR A 141 -4.06 0.28 11.50
CA TYR A 141 -3.43 1.59 11.69
C TYR A 141 -2.39 1.47 12.78
N ILE A 142 -1.12 1.25 12.42
CA ILE A 142 -0.06 0.99 13.40
C ILE A 142 0.37 2.29 14.08
N SER A 143 0.57 3.34 13.28
CA SER A 143 1.07 4.63 13.74
C SER A 143 0.80 5.72 12.69
N TYR A 144 1.26 6.95 12.97
CA TYR A 144 1.27 8.03 11.97
C TYR A 144 2.14 7.71 10.74
N GLU A 145 2.93 6.65 10.76
CA GLU A 145 3.87 6.31 9.70
C GLU A 145 3.41 5.12 8.85
N GLN A 146 2.42 4.35 9.32
CA GLN A 146 2.11 3.10 8.64
C GLN A 146 0.64 2.65 8.72
N ARG A 147 0.11 2.30 7.55
CA ARG A 147 -1.23 1.71 7.37
C ARG A 147 -1.17 0.46 6.52
N PHE A 148 -1.95 -0.54 6.90
CA PHE A 148 -2.14 -1.74 6.11
C PHE A 148 -3.60 -1.92 5.73
N LEU A 149 -3.88 -2.28 4.48
CA LEU A 149 -5.20 -2.66 4.01
C LEU A 149 -5.15 -4.10 3.51
N CYS A 150 -5.79 -5.00 4.26
CA CYS A 150 -5.89 -6.41 3.94
C CYS A 150 -7.26 -6.72 3.34
N ILE A 151 -7.28 -7.31 2.14
CA ILE A 151 -8.47 -7.70 1.38
C ILE A 151 -8.38 -9.20 1.14
N GLN A 152 -9.25 -9.98 1.80
CA GLN A 152 -9.24 -11.44 1.74
C GLN A 152 -10.47 -11.97 1.04
N GLY A 153 -10.30 -12.58 -0.13
CA GLY A 153 -11.35 -13.32 -0.84
C GLY A 153 -11.38 -14.81 -0.49
N GLN A 154 -12.09 -15.58 -1.31
CA GLN A 154 -12.09 -17.04 -1.21
C GLN A 154 -10.84 -17.61 -1.90
N GLY A 155 -9.79 -17.91 -1.12
CA GLY A 155 -8.55 -18.52 -1.63
C GLY A 155 -7.61 -17.54 -2.33
N GLN A 156 -7.78 -16.24 -2.10
CA GLN A 156 -6.96 -15.18 -2.65
C GLN A 156 -6.88 -14.03 -1.64
N SER A 157 -5.75 -13.35 -1.57
CA SER A 157 -5.53 -12.25 -0.63
C SER A 157 -4.63 -11.19 -1.24
N LEU A 158 -5.01 -9.93 -1.02
CA LEU A 158 -4.25 -8.74 -1.37
C LEU A 158 -3.97 -7.96 -0.08
N MET A 159 -2.73 -7.58 0.12
CA MET A 159 -2.30 -6.70 1.19
C MET A 159 -1.60 -5.49 0.59
N LEU A 160 -2.06 -4.31 0.98
CA LEU A 160 -1.44 -3.03 0.63
C LEU A 160 -0.86 -2.43 1.91
N ASN A 161 0.42 -2.08 1.87
CA ASN A 161 1.13 -1.41 2.94
C ASN A 161 1.50 -0.01 2.48
N PHE A 162 1.04 0.99 3.20
CA PHE A 162 1.33 2.40 2.99
C PHE A 162 2.26 2.84 4.13
N GLY A 163 3.52 3.07 3.80
CA GLY A 163 4.54 3.54 4.72
C GLY A 163 4.91 4.99 4.42
N CYS A 164 5.14 5.77 5.47
CA CYS A 164 5.67 7.13 5.42
C CYS A 164 6.68 7.21 6.56
N TYR A 165 7.87 6.69 6.31
CA TYR A 165 8.91 6.58 7.33
C TYR A 165 9.49 7.97 7.57
N ILE A 166 9.45 8.44 8.81
CA ILE A 166 10.10 9.68 9.21
C ILE A 166 11.34 9.29 10.02
N HIS A 167 12.54 9.68 9.56
CA HIS A 167 13.80 9.46 10.27
C HIS A 167 14.22 10.68 11.12
#